data_AF-A0A8T1RZX6-F1
#
_entry.id   AF-A0A8T1RZX6-F1
#
_cell.length_a   1.000
_cell.length_b   1.000
_cell.length_c   1.000
_cell.angle_alpha   90.00
_cell.angle_beta   90.00
_cell.angle_gamma   90.00
#
_symmetry.space_group_name_H-M   'P 1'
#
loop_
_entity.id
_entity.type
_entity.pdbx_description
1 polymer ?
#
loop_
_entity_poly.entity_id
_entity_poly.type
_entity_poly.pdbx_seq_one_letter_code
_entity_poly.pdbx_strand_id
1 'polypeptide(L)'
;MDWEHVCAGWESATGIAEFWMNGKPLPRKGLRKGYSISAEAVIILGQEQDSFGGGFDVYNSFTGEMTDVYMWGYGLSPGKMRAAYQSLQLPPCALGWRNLQYEIKGDVAVKPRLRDALVI
;
A
#
# COMPACT_ATOMS: atom_id res chain seq x y z
N MET A 1 -16.93 12.13 -0.50
CA MET A 1 -15.74 11.46 -1.06
C MET A 1 -15.75 10.04 -0.50
N ASP A 2 -15.61 9.06 -1.38
CA ASP A 2 -15.59 7.65 -1.00
C ASP A 2 -14.14 7.18 -0.77
N TRP A 3 -13.99 6.03 -0.11
CA TRP A 3 -12.70 5.37 0.04
C TRP A 3 -12.23 4.83 -1.31
N GLU A 4 -10.98 5.11 -1.65
CA GLU A 4 -10.31 4.51 -2.81
C GLU A 4 -9.45 3.33 -2.36
N HIS A 5 -9.54 2.21 -3.07
CA HIS A 5 -8.71 1.04 -2.82
C HIS A 5 -7.71 0.85 -3.97
N VAL A 6 -6.43 0.94 -3.64
CA VAL A 6 -5.33 0.84 -4.60
C VAL A 6 -4.56 -0.45 -4.37
N CYS A 7 -4.28 -1.19 -5.45
CA CYS A 7 -3.18 -2.16 -5.46
C CYS A 7 -2.16 -1.78 -6.52
N ALA A 8 -0.89 -1.99 -6.19
CA ALA A 8 0.21 -1.90 -7.13
C ALA A 8 1.04 -3.18 -7.04
N GLY A 9 1.53 -3.66 -8.17
CA GLY A 9 2.41 -4.82 -8.26
C GLY A 9 3.50 -4.57 -9.29
N TRP A 10 4.65 -5.19 -9.09
CA TRP A 10 5.76 -5.14 -10.02
C TRP A 10 6.52 -6.46 -10.04
N GLU A 11 6.96 -6.89 -11.22
CA GLU A 11 7.72 -8.11 -11.40
C GLU A 11 9.07 -7.82 -12.06
N SER A 12 10.17 -8.17 -11.39
CA SER A 12 11.53 -7.93 -11.89
C SER A 12 11.80 -8.62 -13.24
N ALA A 13 11.39 -9.88 -13.39
CA ALA A 13 11.69 -10.69 -14.57
C ALA A 13 11.19 -10.07 -15.88
N THR A 14 10.00 -9.44 -15.84
CA THR A 14 9.37 -8.81 -17.00
C THR A 14 9.49 -7.28 -16.98
N GLY A 15 9.69 -6.69 -15.81
CA GLY A 15 9.59 -5.25 -15.57
C GLY A 15 8.16 -4.73 -15.60
N ILE A 16 7.14 -5.60 -15.63
CA ILE A 16 5.74 -5.17 -15.72
C ILE A 16 5.29 -4.64 -14.36
N ALA A 17 4.76 -3.42 -14.38
CA ALA A 17 4.03 -2.80 -13.29
C ALA A 17 2.52 -2.87 -13.58
N GLU A 18 1.76 -3.29 -12.58
CA GLU A 18 0.31 -3.37 -12.60
C GLU A 18 -0.28 -2.44 -11.53
N PHE A 19 -1.31 -1.70 -11.90
CA PHE A 19 -2.08 -0.88 -10.97
C PHE A 19 -3.55 -1.28 -11.04
N TRP A 20 -4.20 -1.31 -9.89
CA TRP A 20 -5.62 -1.59 -9.74
C TRP A 20 -6.25 -0.51 -8.89
N MET A 21 -7.36 0.06 -9.37
CA MET A 21 -8.16 1.05 -8.66
C MET A 21 -9.56 0.48 -8.45
N ASN A 22 -10.01 0.38 -7.20
CA ASN A 22 -11.31 -0.17 -6.81
C ASN A 22 -11.61 -1.53 -7.47
N GLY A 23 -10.62 -2.43 -7.44
CA GLY A 23 -10.73 -3.78 -8.00
C GLY A 23 -10.72 -3.86 -9.53
N LYS A 24 -10.46 -2.75 -10.24
CA LYS A 24 -10.34 -2.69 -11.70
C LYS A 24 -8.89 -2.47 -12.13
N PRO A 25 -8.36 -3.26 -13.08
CA PRO A 25 -7.00 -3.09 -13.57
C PRO A 25 -6.86 -1.86 -14.47
N LEU A 26 -5.72 -1.19 -14.39
CA LEU A 26 -5.29 -0.14 -15.31
C LEU A 26 -4.31 -0.71 -16.36
N PRO A 27 -4.06 0.00 -17.47
CA PRO A 27 -3.07 -0.42 -18.46
C PRO A 27 -1.69 -0.62 -17.84
N ARG A 28 -1.10 -1.78 -18.12
CA ARG A 28 0.26 -2.15 -17.66
C ARG A 28 1.30 -1.14 -18.12
N LYS A 29 2.34 -0.97 -17.31
CA LYS A 29 3.52 -0.17 -17.63
C LYS A 29 4.78 -0.99 -17.48
N GLY A 30 5.87 -0.55 -18.09
CA GLY A 30 7.19 -1.15 -17.95
C GLY A 30 8.09 -0.30 -17.05
N LEU A 31 8.75 -0.91 -16.08
CA LEU A 31 9.67 -0.27 -15.16
C LEU A 31 10.83 -1.23 -14.81
N ARG A 32 12.08 -0.78 -14.95
CA ARG A 32 13.28 -1.38 -14.35
C ARG A 32 13.38 -2.92 -14.49
N LYS A 33 13.14 -3.50 -15.69
CA LYS A 33 13.29 -4.94 -15.92
C LYS A 33 14.67 -5.45 -15.47
N GLY A 34 14.69 -6.56 -14.74
CA GLY A 34 15.89 -7.20 -14.19
C GLY A 34 16.47 -6.53 -12.94
N TYR A 35 15.85 -5.44 -12.46
CA TYR A 35 16.28 -4.77 -11.24
C TYR A 35 15.97 -5.60 -9.99
N SER A 36 16.74 -5.42 -8.92
CA SER A 36 16.48 -6.02 -7.61
C SER A 36 16.26 -4.91 -6.59
N ILE A 37 15.14 -4.97 -5.88
CA ILE A 37 14.85 -4.04 -4.79
C ILE A 37 15.76 -4.39 -3.60
N SER A 38 16.34 -3.38 -2.95
CA SER A 38 17.15 -3.57 -1.73
C SER A 38 16.33 -4.26 -0.64
N ALA A 39 16.97 -5.16 0.11
CA ALA A 39 16.34 -5.80 1.27
C ALA A 39 16.19 -4.85 2.47
N GLU A 40 17.02 -3.81 2.53
CA GLU A 40 16.94 -2.78 3.55
C GLU A 40 15.99 -1.66 3.11
N ALA A 41 14.99 -1.36 3.93
CA ALA A 41 13.95 -0.39 3.64
C ALA A 41 13.45 0.33 4.92
N VAL A 42 13.08 1.60 4.76
CA VAL A 42 12.27 2.35 5.73
C VAL A 42 10.94 2.68 5.06
N ILE A 43 9.85 2.12 5.60
CA ILE A 43 8.50 2.31 5.09
C ILE A 43 7.84 3.42 5.89
N ILE A 44 7.51 4.53 5.23
CA ILE A 44 6.84 5.68 5.83
C ILE A 44 5.44 5.81 5.25
N LEU A 45 4.46 6.04 6.11
CA LEU A 45 3.11 6.45 5.74
C LEU A 45 2.91 7.89 6.19
N GLY A 46 2.27 8.71 5.35
CA GLY A 46 1.98 10.11 5.66
C GLY A 46 2.94 11.13 5.03
N GLN A 47 4.17 10.73 4.69
CA GLN A 47 5.20 11.61 4.12
C GLN A 47 5.96 10.92 2.98
N GLU A 48 6.42 11.71 2.02
CA GLU A 48 7.31 11.29 0.93
C GLU A 48 8.78 11.46 1.37
N GLN A 49 9.66 10.50 1.04
CA GLN A 49 11.04 10.41 1.51
C GLN A 49 12.06 10.82 0.43
N ASP A 50 12.73 11.97 0.59
CA ASP A 50 13.89 12.34 -0.26
C ASP A 50 15.23 11.74 0.21
N SER A 51 15.26 11.13 1.39
CA SER A 51 16.43 10.43 1.93
C SER A 51 16.00 9.22 2.77
N PHE A 52 16.94 8.34 3.11
CA PHE A 52 16.63 7.13 3.88
C PHE A 52 16.04 7.47 5.26
N GLY A 53 14.72 7.31 5.42
CA GLY A 53 13.98 7.62 6.64
C GLY A 53 13.67 9.10 6.90
N GLY A 54 13.88 10.00 5.94
CA GLY A 54 13.69 11.44 6.16
C GLY A 54 13.73 12.29 4.89
N GLY A 55 14.00 13.58 5.04
CA GLY A 55 13.99 14.55 3.92
C GLY A 55 12.58 14.91 3.48
N PHE A 56 11.63 14.96 4.42
CA PHE A 56 10.22 15.19 4.09
C PHE A 56 9.96 16.62 3.61
N ASP A 57 9.11 16.76 2.59
CA ASP A 57 8.52 18.03 2.16
C ASP A 57 7.03 18.07 2.55
N VAL A 58 6.63 19.14 3.23
CA VAL A 58 5.24 19.39 3.65
C VAL A 58 4.27 19.38 2.47
N TYR A 59 4.72 19.80 1.28
CA TYR A 59 3.88 19.82 0.08
C TYR A 59 3.57 18.43 -0.48
N ASN A 60 4.34 17.41 -0.09
CA ASN A 60 4.14 16.01 -0.47
C ASN A 60 3.53 15.17 0.67
N SER A 61 3.00 15.83 1.71
CA SER A 61 2.38 15.14 2.84
C SER A 61 0.97 14.61 2.49
N PHE A 62 0.62 13.46 3.07
CA PHE A 62 -0.73 12.92 2.99
C PHE A 62 -1.55 13.41 4.19
N THR A 63 -2.70 14.02 3.91
CA THR A 63 -3.70 14.39 4.92
C THR A 63 -4.99 13.62 4.67
N GLY A 64 -5.38 12.77 5.60
CA GLY A 64 -6.58 11.94 5.49
C GLY A 64 -6.51 10.69 6.35
N GLU A 65 -7.32 9.70 6.00
CA GLU A 65 -7.35 8.40 6.67
C GLU A 65 -6.79 7.32 5.73
N MET A 66 -6.09 6.33 6.30
CA MET A 66 -5.57 5.16 5.60
C MET A 66 -5.87 3.91 6.43
N THR A 67 -6.23 2.82 5.74
CA THR A 67 -6.46 1.52 6.37
C THR A 67 -6.05 0.41 5.41
N ASP A 68 -6.01 -0.83 5.90
CA ASP A 68 -5.85 -2.03 5.06
C ASP A 68 -4.57 -2.01 4.22
N VAL A 69 -3.46 -1.60 4.82
CA VAL A 69 -2.13 -1.63 4.18
C VAL A 69 -1.53 -3.04 4.29
N TYR A 70 -1.24 -3.63 3.13
CA TYR A 70 -0.63 -4.95 3.01
C TYR A 70 0.45 -4.95 1.93
N MET A 71 1.52 -5.72 2.12
CA MET A 71 2.61 -5.89 1.16
C MET A 71 3.08 -7.35 1.10
N TRP A 72 3.37 -7.84 -0.12
CA TRP A 72 3.88 -9.18 -0.37
C TRP A 72 5.27 -9.11 -1.00
N GLY A 73 6.13 -10.08 -0.71
CA GLY A 73 7.43 -10.25 -1.36
C GLY A 73 7.35 -10.82 -2.78
N TYR A 74 6.14 -11.00 -3.32
CA TYR A 74 5.87 -11.58 -4.64
C TYR A 74 4.61 -10.96 -5.25
N GLY A 75 4.47 -11.06 -6.56
CA GLY A 75 3.31 -10.56 -7.29
C GLY A 75 2.03 -11.35 -6.99
N LEU A 76 0.94 -10.64 -6.70
CA LEU A 76 -0.39 -11.25 -6.57
C LEU A 76 -1.03 -11.46 -7.95
N SER A 77 -1.78 -12.56 -8.11
CA SER A 77 -2.58 -12.76 -9.32
C SER A 77 -3.72 -11.75 -9.42
N PRO A 78 -4.26 -11.47 -10.63
CA PRO A 78 -5.42 -10.60 -10.82
C PRO A 78 -6.61 -10.93 -9.93
N GLY A 79 -6.87 -12.23 -9.68
CA GLY A 79 -7.92 -12.68 -8.79
C GLY A 79 -7.67 -12.30 -7.32
N LYS A 80 -6.41 -12.33 -6.87
CA LYS A 80 -6.02 -11.90 -5.52
C LYS A 80 -6.01 -10.37 -5.38
N MET A 81 -5.59 -9.64 -6.40
CA MET A 81 -5.72 -8.18 -6.46
C MET A 81 -7.19 -7.74 -6.32
N ARG A 82 -8.10 -8.42 -7.03
CA ARG A 82 -9.55 -8.17 -6.90
C ARG A 82 -10.09 -8.58 -5.52
N ALA A 83 -9.64 -9.72 -4.99
CA ALA A 83 -10.06 -10.21 -3.68
C ALA A 83 -9.69 -9.23 -2.55
N ALA A 84 -8.57 -8.50 -2.67
CA ALA A 84 -8.17 -7.47 -1.71
C ALA A 84 -9.22 -6.36 -1.62
N TYR A 85 -9.69 -5.86 -2.76
CA TYR A 85 -10.76 -4.86 -2.83
C TYR A 85 -12.06 -5.36 -2.18
N GLN A 86 -12.38 -6.64 -2.35
CA GLN A 86 -13.57 -7.27 -1.79
C GLN A 86 -13.42 -7.64 -0.30
N SER A 87 -12.30 -7.29 0.35
CA SER A 87 -12.01 -7.66 1.74
C SER A 87 -12.08 -9.16 2.00
N LEU A 88 -11.75 -9.97 0.99
CA LEU A 88 -11.71 -11.43 1.08
C LEU A 88 -10.37 -11.90 1.66
N GLN A 89 -10.27 -13.19 1.95
CA GLN A 89 -9.05 -13.77 2.52
C GLN A 89 -7.86 -13.70 1.53
N LEU A 90 -6.83 -13.00 1.98
CA LEU A 90 -5.56 -12.81 1.26
C LEU A 90 -4.50 -13.80 1.75
N PRO A 91 -3.50 -14.13 0.90
CA PRO A 91 -2.39 -14.98 1.33
C PRO A 91 -1.51 -14.26 2.37
N PRO A 92 -0.68 -14.99 3.13
CA PRO A 92 0.28 -14.40 4.07
C PRO A 92 1.11 -13.30 3.43
N CYS A 93 1.22 -12.17 4.12
CA CYS A 93 1.91 -10.96 3.67
C CYS A 93 3.16 -10.71 4.51
N ALA A 94 4.14 -9.99 3.94
CA ALA A 94 5.34 -9.57 4.65
C ALA A 94 5.04 -8.39 5.60
N LEU A 95 4.16 -7.48 5.17
CA LEU A 95 3.58 -6.42 5.97
C LEU A 95 2.06 -6.56 5.91
N GLY A 96 1.39 -6.63 7.06
CA GLY A 96 -0.05 -6.78 7.09
C GLY A 96 -0.71 -5.94 8.17
N TRP A 97 -1.76 -5.22 7.78
CA TRP A 97 -2.50 -4.28 8.63
C TRP A 97 -2.89 -4.85 10.00
N ARG A 98 -3.35 -6.10 10.05
CA ARG A 98 -3.86 -6.73 11.28
C ARG A 98 -2.79 -7.00 12.35
N ASN A 99 -1.54 -7.21 11.93
CA ASN A 99 -0.42 -7.53 12.82
C ASN A 99 0.76 -6.59 12.55
N LEU A 100 0.48 -5.34 12.21
CA LEU A 100 1.48 -4.35 11.85
C LEU A 100 2.28 -3.93 13.10
N GLN A 101 3.60 -4.05 13.05
CA GLN A 101 4.47 -3.33 13.96
C GLN A 101 4.77 -1.96 13.37
N TYR A 102 4.42 -0.89 14.09
CA TYR A 102 4.57 0.49 13.63
C TYR A 102 5.01 1.41 14.76
N GLU A 103 5.57 2.55 14.39
CA GLU A 103 5.89 3.67 15.28
C GLU A 103 5.11 4.90 14.80
N ILE A 104 4.44 5.59 15.71
CA ILE A 104 3.80 6.87 15.42
C ILE A 104 4.80 8.00 15.66
N LYS A 105 4.93 8.91 14.68
CA LYS A 105 5.70 10.15 14.80
C LYS A 105 4.86 11.34 14.38
N GLY A 106 4.81 12.37 15.22
CA GLY A 106 4.03 13.58 14.98
C GLY A 106 2.54 13.38 15.24
N ASP A 107 1.71 14.15 14.53
CA ASP A 107 0.26 14.20 14.71
C ASP A 107 -0.45 13.12 13.89
N VAL A 108 -0.49 11.90 14.45
CA VAL A 108 -1.18 10.76 13.87
C VAL A 108 -2.04 10.09 14.95
N ALA A 109 -3.30 9.83 14.62
CA ALA A 109 -4.24 9.15 15.51
C ALA A 109 -4.74 7.84 14.89
N VAL A 110 -4.80 6.78 15.70
CA VAL A 110 -5.45 5.52 15.33
C VAL A 110 -6.90 5.57 15.80
N LYS A 111 -7.83 5.41 14.87
CA LYS A 111 -9.28 5.43 15.13
C LYS A 111 -9.97 4.27 14.41
N PRO A 112 -11.10 3.77 14.95
CA PRO A 112 -11.99 2.92 14.18
C PRO A 112 -12.43 3.63 12.90
N ARG A 113 -12.61 2.88 11.81
CA ARG A 113 -13.13 3.42 10.56
C ARG A 113 -14.51 4.03 10.82
N LEU A 114 -14.73 5.27 10.38
CA LEU A 114 -15.98 5.98 10.66
C LEU A 114 -17.24 5.22 10.20
N ARG A 115 -17.18 4.50 9.08
CA ARG A 115 -18.31 3.68 8.61
C ARG A 115 -18.63 2.52 9.57
N ASP A 116 -17.62 1.95 10.21
CA ASP A 116 -17.80 0.86 11.16
C ASP A 116 -18.31 1.41 12.51
N ALA A 117 -17.94 2.65 12.85
CA ALA A 117 -18.42 3.36 14.05
C ALA A 117 -19.86 3.88 13.94
N LEU A 118 -20.44 3.94 12.73
CA LEU A 118 -21.81 4.37 12.48
C LEU A 118 -22.83 3.22 12.52
N VAL A 119 -22.35 1.97 12.59
CA VAL A 119 -23.20 0.79 12.80
C VAL A 119 -23.28 0.54 14.31
N ILE A 120 -24.02 1.40 15.01
CA ILE A 120 -24.47 1.23 16.39
C ILE A 120 -25.98 1.26 16.39
#